data_AF-A0AAN0YSV7-F1
#
_entry.id   AF-A0AAN0YSV7-F1
#
_cell.length_a   1.000
_cell.length_b   1.000
_cell.length_c   1.000
_cell.angle_alpha   90.00
_cell.angle_beta   90.00
_cell.angle_gamma   90.00
#
_symmetry.space_group_name_H-M   'P 1'
#
loop_
_entity.id
_entity.type
_entity.pdbx_description
1 polymer ?
#
loop_
_entity_poly.entity_id
_entity_poly.type
_entity_poly.pdbx_seq_one_letter_code
_entity_poly.pdbx_strand_id
1 'polypeptide(L)' 'MDEYLEGARKLINSKPGGDILTKTRSNGDILFYNKSTNEFAVVTKDGVIRTYFKPKEGIKYFNKQ' A
#
# COMPACT_ATOMS: atom_id res chain seq x y z
N MET A 1 9.76 6.71 14.63
CA MET A 1 8.67 5.72 14.42
C MET A 1 7.51 6.35 13.65
N ASP A 2 7.36 7.67 13.75
CA ASP A 2 6.31 8.48 13.13
C ASP A 2 6.33 8.53 11.60
N GLU A 3 7.49 8.66 10.96
CA GLU A 3 7.58 8.72 9.48
C GLU A 3 7.00 7.48 8.78
N TYR A 4 7.08 6.33 9.43
CA TYR A 4 6.51 5.09 8.91
C TYR A 4 4.98 5.12 8.92
N LEU A 5 4.39 5.60 10.02
CA LEU A 5 2.94 5.72 10.15
C LEU A 5 2.40 6.86 9.28
N GLU A 6 3.12 7.98 9.19
CA GLU A 6 2.77 9.10 8.31
C GLU A 6 2.83 8.71 6.84
N GLY A 7 3.88 8.01 6.41
CA GLY A 7 4.01 7.50 5.05
C GLY A 7 2.86 6.55 4.69
N ALA A 8 2.56 5.59 5.58
CA ALA A 8 1.44 4.68 5.40
C ALA A 8 0.10 5.42 5.31
N ARG A 9 -0.15 6.37 6.22
CA ARG A 9 -1.36 7.21 6.21
C ARG A 9 -1.47 8.02 4.92
N LYS A 10 -0.38 8.61 4.45
CA LYS A 10 -0.35 9.37 3.20
C LYS A 10 -0.66 8.48 2.01
N LEU A 11 -0.10 7.27 1.97
CA LEU A 11 -0.35 6.30 0.90
C LEU A 11 -1.82 5.88 0.84
N ILE A 12 -2.44 5.56 1.99
CA ILE A 12 -3.84 5.07 2.01
C ILE A 12 -4.87 6.19 1.80
N ASN A 13 -4.53 7.43 2.18
CA ASN A 13 -5.38 8.60 1.93
C ASN A 13 -5.18 9.18 0.52
N SER A 14 -4.17 8.69 -0.22
CA SER A 14 -3.99 9.06 -1.62
C SER A 14 -5.09 8.45 -2.48
N LYS A 15 -5.63 9.23 -3.42
CA LYS A 15 -6.64 8.71 -4.36
C LYS A 15 -6.04 7.56 -5.18
N PRO A 16 -6.72 6.40 -5.27
CA PRO A 16 -6.32 5.34 -6.19
C PRO A 16 -6.32 5.85 -7.63
N GLY A 17 -5.28 5.54 -8.40
CA GLY A 17 -5.10 6.03 -9.76
C GLY A 17 -3.76 6.75 -9.98
N GLY A 18 -3.32 6.79 -11.25
CA GLY A 18 -2.01 7.34 -11.61
C GLY A 18 -0.86 6.47 -11.12
N ASP A 19 -0.13 6.95 -10.11
CA ASP A 19 1.00 6.25 -9.50
C ASP A 19 0.60 5.25 -8.41
N ILE A 20 -0.61 5.37 -7.86
CA ILE A 20 -1.11 4.48 -6.82
C ILE A 20 -1.90 3.33 -7.45
N LEU A 21 -1.38 2.11 -7.30
CA LEU A 21 -2.08 0.88 -7.61
C LEU A 21 -2.78 0.36 -6.35
N THR A 22 -3.99 -0.17 -6.53
CA THR A 22 -4.74 -0.81 -5.45
C THR A 22 -5.21 -2.20 -5.86
N LYS A 23 -5.24 -3.14 -4.91
CA LYS A 23 -5.74 -4.50 -5.13
C LYS A 23 -6.51 -4.99 -3.91
N THR A 24 -7.73 -5.48 -4.12
CA THR A 24 -8.55 -6.07 -3.05
C THR A 24 -8.35 -7.58 -3.04
N ARG A 25 -7.99 -8.14 -1.89
CA ARG A 25 -7.87 -9.60 -1.68
C ARG A 25 -9.22 -10.21 -1.30
N SER A 26 -9.32 -11.52 -1.47
CA SER A 26 -10.52 -12.31 -1.12
C SER A 26 -10.91 -12.22 0.36
N ASN A 27 -9.95 -11.91 1.25
CA ASN A 27 -10.19 -11.73 2.68
C ASN A 27 -10.68 -10.31 3.04
N GLY A 28 -10.83 -9.41 2.06
CA GLY A 28 -11.22 -8.01 2.27
C GLY A 28 -10.07 -7.05 2.57
N ASP A 29 -8.82 -7.52 2.62
CA ASP A 29 -7.66 -6.63 2.73
C ASP A 29 -7.46 -5.87 1.40
N ILE A 30 -7.12 -4.59 1.50
CA ILE A 30 -6.82 -3.69 0.39
C ILE A 30 -5.32 -3.40 0.40
N LEU A 31 -4.66 -3.73 -0.70
CA LEU A 31 -3.25 -3.47 -0.94
C LEU A 31 -3.12 -2.15 -1.65
N PHE A 32 -2.18 -1.32 -1.22
CA PHE A 32 -1.81 -0.07 -1.86
C PHE A 32 -0.34 -0.15 -2.28
N TYR A 33 -0.03 0.28 -3.49
CA TYR A 33 1.34 0.37 -3.97
C TYR A 33 1.56 1.66 -4.74
N ASN A 34 2.55 2.45 -4.32
CA ASN A 34 2.96 3.66 -5.01
C ASN A 34 4.15 3.35 -5.93
N LYS A 35 3.95 3.48 -7.24
CA LYS A 35 5.01 3.30 -8.25
C LYS A 35 6.10 4.36 -8.17
N SER A 36 5.76 5.58 -7.78
CA SER A 36 6.67 6.73 -7.73
C SER A 36 7.66 6.62 -6.56
N THR A 37 7.16 6.27 -5.37
CA THR A 37 7.98 6.20 -4.15
C THR A 37 8.42 4.77 -3.79
N ASN A 38 7.93 3.77 -4.54
CA ASN A 38 8.11 2.36 -4.28
C ASN A 38 7.65 1.95 -2.87
N GLU A 39 6.47 2.43 -2.46
CA GLU A 39 5.88 2.17 -1.15
C GLU A 39 4.71 1.20 -1.26
N PHE A 40 4.62 0.26 -0.32
CA PHE A 40 3.58 -0.76 -0.27
C PHE A 40 2.91 -0.76 1.10
N ALA A 41 1.58 -0.76 1.13
CA ALA A 41 0.78 -0.91 2.34
C ALA A 41 -0.28 -2.00 2.18
N VAL A 42 -0.64 -2.64 3.30
CA VAL A 42 -1.85 -3.48 3.38
C VAL A 42 -2.74 -2.90 4.46
N VAL A 43 -4.01 -2.72 4.10
CA VAL A 43 -5.04 -2.17 4.97
C VAL A 43 -6.17 -3.19 5.06
N THR A 44 -6.76 -3.36 6.24
CA THR A 44 -7.97 -4.17 6.37
C THR A 44 -9.17 -3.46 5.74
N LYS A 45 -10.28 -4.18 5.52
CA LYS A 45 -11.57 -3.58 5.14
C LYS A 45 -12.03 -2.46 6.10
N ASP A 46 -11.60 -2.52 7.36
CA ASP A 46 -11.94 -1.58 8.43
C ASP A 46 -10.98 -0.36 8.46
N GLY A 47 -10.05 -0.25 7.52
CA GLY A 47 -9.13 0.88 7.41
C GLY A 47 -7.88 0.79 8.29
N VAL A 48 -7.60 -0.39 8.88
CA VAL A 48 -6.44 -0.58 9.76
C VAL A 48 -5.22 -0.97 8.95
N ILE A 49 -4.14 -0.19 9.07
CA ILE A 49 -2.85 -0.48 8.43
C ILE A 49 -2.22 -1.70 9.13
N ARG A 50 -2.07 -2.81 8.39
CA ARG A 50 -1.41 -4.03 8.88
C ARG A 50 0.08 -4.02 8.65
N THR A 51 0.53 -3.52 7.50
CA THR A 51 1.95 -3.46 7.12
C THR A 51 2.19 -2.30 6.18
N TYR A 52 3.41 -1.78 6.23
CA TYR A 52 3.91 -0.76 5.33
C TYR A 52 5.40 -0.97 5.05
N PHE A 53 5.89 -0.97 3.83
CA PHE A 53 7.33 -1.06 3.55
C PHE A 53 7.63 -0.73 2.10
N LYS A 54 8.91 -0.62 1.78
CA LYS A 54 9.39 -0.48 0.39
C LYS A 54 9.85 -1.84 -0.13
N PRO A 55 9.11 -2.50 -1.05
CA PRO A 55 9.50 -3.80 -1.56
C PRO A 55 10.76 -3.71 -2.40
N LYS A 56 11.69 -4.65 -2.21
CA LYS A 56 12.93 -4.74 -3.01
C LYS A 56 12.64 -4.98 -4.50
N GLU A 57 11.59 -5.75 -4.81
CA GLU A 57 11.20 -6.07 -6.19
C GLU A 57 10.25 -5.03 -6.81
N GLY A 58 9.90 -3.99 -6.07
CA GLY A 58 8.98 -2.93 -6.51
C GLY A 58 7.63 -3.45 -7.02
N ILE A 59 7.23 -3.00 -8.20
CA ILE A 59 5.94 -3.35 -8.81
C ILE A 59 5.79 -4.86 -9.01
N LYS A 60 6.90 -5.59 -9.18
CA LYS A 60 6.85 -7.06 -9.28
C LYS A 60 6.35 -7.68 -7.98
N TYR A 61 6.67 -7.11 -6.82
CA TYR A 61 6.13 -7.56 -5.54
C TYR A 61 4.62 -7.35 -5.48
N PHE A 62 4.14 -6.17 -5.87
CA PHE A 62 2.71 -5.88 -5.92
C PHE A 62 1.95 -6.82 -6.86
N ASN A 63 2.50 -7.09 -8.05
CA ASN A 63 1.88 -8.00 -9.02
C ASN A 63 1.84 -9.46 -8.56
N LYS A 64 2.71 -9.87 -7.63
CA LYS A 64 2.72 -11.22 -7.04
C LYS A 64 1.68 -11.38 -5.91
N GLN A 65 1.21 -10.29 -5.32
CA GLN A 65 0.15 -10.32 -4.31
C GLN A 65 -1.23 -10.45 -4.92
#